data_AF-A0A1S3MLB0-F1
#
_entry.id   AF-A0A1S3MLB0-F1
#
_cell.length_a   1.000
_cell.length_b   1.000
_cell.length_c   1.000
_cell.angle_alpha   90.00
_cell.angle_beta   90.00
_cell.angle_gamma   90.00
#
_symmetry.space_group_name_H-M   'P 1'
#
loop_
_entity.id
_entity.type
_entity.pdbx_description
1 polymer ?
#
loop_
_entity_poly.entity_id
_entity_poly.type
_entity_poly.pdbx_seq_one_letter_code
_entity_poly.pdbx_strand_id
1 'polypeptide(L)'
;MEKMYANVSAETVKVLHDPNIETQDVTSSGMAGRQQFAKSNHLKGAVVCLGLLCALLLAGITGLCVDYNRVAGDFEEEQTKLLTETDQLKGEIDNLQKKLLFMEHHFKMGWRHFGSSFYLFSTVEKTWEQSKQDCVRSGADLVIIDSREEQVLEEGRA
;
A
#
# COMPACT_ATOMS: atom_id res chain seq x y z
N MET A 1 30.70 -9.49 -1.04
CA MET A 1 30.05 -10.04 -2.25
C MET A 1 29.47 -8.85 -3.00
N GLU A 2 30.27 -8.37 -3.95
CA GLU A 2 29.98 -7.27 -4.88
C GLU A 2 28.89 -7.70 -5.86
N LYS A 3 28.14 -6.75 -6.43
CA LYS A 3 28.13 -6.48 -7.88
C LYS A 3 27.86 -5.00 -8.15
N MET A 4 28.92 -4.27 -8.50
CA MET A 4 28.85 -3.07 -9.33
C MET A 4 28.31 -3.47 -10.71
N TYR A 5 27.54 -2.58 -11.34
CA TYR A 5 27.35 -2.62 -12.78
C TYR A 5 27.79 -1.29 -13.38
N ALA A 6 28.89 -1.35 -14.11
CA ALA A 6 29.28 -0.38 -15.13
C ALA A 6 28.89 -0.95 -16.50
N ASN A 7 28.54 -0.09 -17.46
CA ASN A 7 28.93 -0.33 -18.85
C ASN A 7 29.24 1.01 -19.54
N VAL A 8 30.29 0.96 -20.34
CA VAL A 8 31.04 2.02 -20.99
C VAL A 8 31.18 1.66 -22.48
N SER A 9 31.10 2.69 -23.32
CA SER A 9 31.72 2.86 -24.65
C SER A 9 31.18 2.08 -25.86
N ALA A 10 30.84 2.87 -26.89
CA ALA A 10 31.52 2.75 -28.17
C ALA A 10 32.15 4.12 -28.53
N GLU A 11 33.48 4.13 -28.49
CA GLU A 11 34.53 4.97 -29.11
C GLU A 11 34.09 6.09 -30.08
N THR A 12 34.50 7.34 -29.86
CA THR A 12 35.78 7.99 -30.26
C THR A 12 35.93 8.21 -31.76
N VAL A 13 35.91 9.49 -32.22
CA VAL A 13 37.01 10.13 -32.97
C VAL A 13 36.98 11.64 -32.69
N LYS A 14 38.11 12.17 -32.21
CA LYS A 14 38.44 13.60 -32.02
C LYS A 14 38.64 14.28 -33.38
N VAL A 15 38.54 15.63 -33.44
CA VAL A 15 39.60 16.55 -33.91
C VAL A 15 39.10 18.00 -33.80
N LEU A 16 39.83 18.78 -32.96
CA LEU A 16 40.27 20.20 -33.03
C LEU A 16 39.39 21.22 -33.81
N HIS A 17 39.21 22.46 -33.36
CA HIS A 17 40.27 23.43 -33.05
C HIS A 17 39.61 24.70 -32.44
N ASP A 18 40.19 25.26 -31.38
CA ASP A 18 40.07 26.68 -31.02
C ASP A 18 41.14 27.42 -31.88
N PRO A 19 40.92 28.62 -32.44
CA PRO A 19 40.93 29.83 -31.61
C PRO A 19 40.06 31.00 -32.10
N ASN A 20 39.75 31.87 -31.14
CA ASN A 20 39.55 33.33 -31.28
C ASN A 20 40.35 33.97 -32.44
N ILE A 21 39.77 34.93 -33.19
CA ILE A 21 40.40 36.19 -33.65
C ILE A 21 39.42 37.03 -34.51
N GLU A 22 39.43 38.33 -34.23
CA GLU A 22 38.82 39.45 -34.94
C GLU A 22 39.01 39.42 -36.46
N THR A 23 38.05 39.96 -37.19
CA THR A 23 38.27 40.39 -38.58
C THR A 23 37.66 41.77 -38.82
N GLN A 24 38.52 42.79 -38.85
CA GLN A 24 38.45 43.83 -39.88
C GLN A 24 39.04 43.22 -41.16
N ASP A 25 38.40 43.36 -42.32
CA ASP A 25 38.68 44.47 -43.23
C ASP A 25 37.86 44.34 -44.54
N VAL A 26 37.76 45.48 -45.18
CA VAL A 26 36.94 45.91 -46.31
C VAL A 26 37.41 45.29 -47.64
N THR A 27 36.50 44.85 -48.53
CA THR A 27 36.43 45.42 -49.90
C THR A 27 35.17 45.04 -50.70
N SER A 28 34.55 46.13 -51.17
CA SER A 28 33.44 46.38 -52.09
C SER A 28 33.40 45.61 -53.42
N SER A 29 32.21 45.27 -53.94
CA SER A 29 31.55 46.06 -55.02
C SER A 29 30.26 45.45 -55.60
N GLY A 30 29.15 46.21 -55.50
CA GLY A 30 28.05 46.35 -56.48
C GLY A 30 27.04 45.19 -56.65
N MET A 31 25.73 45.37 -56.83
CA MET A 31 24.83 46.51 -56.99
C MET A 31 23.40 46.02 -56.63
N ALA A 32 22.55 46.95 -56.20
CA ALA A 32 21.22 46.75 -55.64
C ALA A 32 20.24 45.89 -56.46
N GLY A 33 19.54 44.99 -55.76
CA GLY A 33 18.24 44.42 -56.13
C GLY A 33 17.24 44.64 -55.00
N ARG A 34 16.27 45.53 -55.23
CA ARG A 34 15.21 45.98 -54.32
C ARG A 34 14.63 44.87 -53.44
N GLN A 35 14.62 45.11 -52.12
CA GLN A 35 13.56 44.61 -51.24
C GLN A 35 12.21 45.07 -51.81
N GLN A 36 11.30 44.13 -52.02
CA GLN A 36 9.88 44.21 -51.61
C GLN A 36 9.08 43.06 -52.24
N PHE A 37 8.72 42.07 -51.41
CA PHE A 37 7.48 41.33 -51.61
C PHE A 37 6.69 41.36 -50.30
N ALA A 38 5.46 41.86 -50.40
CA ALA A 38 4.61 42.27 -49.30
C ALA A 38 4.00 41.09 -48.51
N LYS A 39 4.07 41.15 -47.17
CA LYS A 39 3.00 40.84 -46.18
C LYS A 39 3.58 40.73 -44.75
N SER A 40 4.13 41.81 -44.20
CA SER A 40 4.70 41.85 -42.84
C SER A 40 3.70 42.12 -41.71
N ASN A 41 2.41 42.34 -42.02
CA ASN A 41 1.37 42.66 -41.03
C ASN A 41 0.42 41.47 -40.74
N HIS A 42 0.16 40.60 -41.73
CA HIS A 42 -0.72 39.44 -41.56
C HIS A 42 -0.06 38.32 -40.74
N LEU A 43 1.27 38.24 -40.80
CA LEU A 43 2.08 37.27 -40.04
C LEU A 43 2.10 37.61 -38.55
N LYS A 44 2.14 38.90 -38.19
CA LYS A 44 2.10 39.36 -36.78
C LYS A 44 0.76 39.03 -36.12
N GLY A 45 -0.35 39.24 -36.84
CA GLY A 45 -1.68 38.85 -36.36
C GLY A 45 -1.79 37.33 -36.13
N ALA A 46 -1.28 36.53 -37.07
CA ALA A 46 -1.27 35.07 -36.93
C ALA A 46 -0.47 34.59 -35.71
N VAL A 47 0.67 35.21 -35.42
CA VAL A 47 1.49 34.89 -34.23
C VAL A 47 0.76 35.24 -32.94
N VAL A 48 0.09 36.40 -32.87
CA VAL A 48 -0.71 36.80 -31.69
C VAL A 48 -1.86 35.82 -31.47
N CYS A 49 -2.59 35.47 -32.53
CA CYS A 49 -3.68 34.50 -32.44
C CYS A 49 -3.18 33.12 -32.00
N LEU A 50 -2.05 32.65 -32.53
CA LEU A 50 -1.47 31.36 -32.15
C LEU A 50 -1.04 31.35 -30.67
N GLY A 51 -0.38 32.41 -30.21
CA GLY A 51 0.02 32.54 -28.80
C GLY A 51 -1.18 32.54 -27.85
N LEU A 52 -2.25 33.24 -28.20
CA LEU A 52 -3.51 33.24 -27.44
C LEU A 52 -4.16 31.85 -27.40
N LEU A 53 -4.20 31.15 -28.54
CA LEU A 53 -4.72 29.78 -28.61
C LEU A 53 -3.89 28.83 -27.72
N CYS A 54 -2.56 28.92 -27.77
CA CYS A 54 -1.69 28.12 -26.91
C CYS A 54 -1.92 28.43 -25.42
N ALA A 55 -2.07 29.70 -25.05
CA ALA A 55 -2.34 30.09 -23.67
C ALA A 55 -3.67 29.50 -23.15
N LEU A 56 -4.74 29.55 -23.97
CA LEU A 56 -6.04 28.97 -23.61
C LEU A 56 -5.98 27.44 -23.48
N LEU A 57 -5.29 26.77 -24.39
CA LEU A 57 -5.10 25.32 -24.33
C LEU A 57 -4.31 24.90 -23.09
N LEU A 58 -3.23 25.61 -22.76
CA LEU A 58 -2.44 25.34 -21.55
C LEU A 58 -3.27 25.54 -20.29
N ALA A 59 -4.06 26.62 -20.21
CA ALA A 59 -4.95 26.85 -19.08
C ALA A 59 -5.96 25.71 -18.90
N GLY A 60 -6.61 25.26 -19.99
CA GLY A 60 -7.54 24.13 -19.96
C GLY A 60 -6.89 22.82 -19.51
N ILE A 61 -5.69 22.50 -20.04
CA ILE A 61 -4.94 21.31 -19.65
C ILE A 61 -4.55 21.38 -18.17
N THR A 62 -4.06 22.52 -17.69
CA THR A 62 -3.68 22.66 -16.28
C THR A 62 -4.86 22.45 -15.34
N GLY A 63 -6.04 22.98 -15.68
CA GLY A 63 -7.27 22.73 -14.91
C GLY A 63 -7.64 21.26 -14.90
N LEU A 64 -7.64 20.61 -16.07
CA LEU A 64 -7.94 19.19 -16.20
C LEU A 64 -6.95 18.31 -15.40
N CYS A 65 -5.66 18.64 -15.42
CA CYS A 65 -4.65 17.93 -14.64
C CYS A 65 -4.93 18.00 -13.13
N VAL A 66 -5.30 19.18 -12.62
CA VAL A 66 -5.62 19.35 -11.18
C VAL A 66 -6.87 18.57 -10.81
N ASP A 67 -7.93 18.67 -11.60
CA ASP A 67 -9.17 17.93 -11.35
C ASP A 67 -8.96 16.41 -11.40
N TYR A 68 -8.20 15.93 -12.38
CA TYR A 68 -7.84 14.51 -12.47
C TYR A 68 -7.04 14.05 -11.25
N ASN A 69 -6.03 14.82 -10.83
CA ASN A 69 -5.21 14.47 -9.67
C ASN A 69 -6.03 14.46 -8.37
N ARG A 70 -7.00 15.38 -8.22
CA ARG A 70 -7.93 15.39 -7.09
C ARG A 70 -8.78 14.12 -7.06
N VAL A 71 -9.42 13.78 -8.19
CA VAL A 71 -10.26 12.58 -8.31
C VAL A 71 -9.43 11.30 -8.13
N ALA A 72 -8.21 11.25 -8.64
CA ALA A 72 -7.31 10.12 -8.46
C ALA A 72 -6.92 9.93 -6.99
N GLY A 73 -6.63 11.02 -6.27
CA GLY A 73 -6.34 10.98 -4.83
C GLY A 73 -7.53 10.50 -4.01
N ASP A 74 -8.73 11.02 -4.26
CA ASP A 74 -9.96 10.61 -3.57
C ASP A 74 -10.21 9.10 -3.77
N PHE A 75 -9.97 8.58 -4.97
CA PHE A 75 -10.10 7.14 -5.26
C PHE A 75 -9.03 6.29 -4.57
N GLU A 76 -7.78 6.74 -4.52
CA GLU A 76 -6.71 6.04 -3.79
C GLU A 76 -6.99 5.97 -2.29
N GLU A 77 -7.53 7.03 -1.69
CA GLU A 77 -7.93 7.04 -0.29
C GLU A 77 -9.06 6.02 -0.02
N GLU A 78 -10.09 5.98 -0.86
CA GLU A 78 -11.18 5.01 -0.70
C GLU A 78 -10.69 3.56 -0.85
N GLN A 79 -9.82 3.29 -1.82
CA GLN A 79 -9.23 1.97 -2.03
C GLN A 79 -8.36 1.54 -0.84
N THR A 80 -7.51 2.43 -0.32
CA THR A 80 -6.66 2.11 0.83
C THR A 80 -7.48 1.88 2.09
N LYS A 81 -8.56 2.62 2.30
CA LYS A 81 -9.51 2.40 3.39
C LYS A 81 -10.19 1.04 3.29
N LEU A 82 -10.76 0.71 2.13
CA LEU A 82 -11.44 -0.58 1.90
C LEU A 82 -10.48 -1.76 2.03
N LEU A 83 -9.24 -1.62 1.53
CA LEU A 83 -8.19 -2.64 1.69
C LEU A 83 -7.90 -2.89 3.17
N THR A 84 -7.75 -1.81 3.94
CA THR A 84 -7.48 -1.88 5.39
C THR A 84 -8.63 -2.55 6.14
N GLU A 85 -9.89 -2.21 5.83
CA GLU A 85 -11.07 -2.85 6.43
C GLU A 85 -11.14 -4.34 6.07
N THR A 86 -10.82 -4.69 4.82
CA THR A 86 -10.77 -6.08 4.35
C THR A 86 -9.72 -6.89 5.12
N ASP A 87 -8.52 -6.33 5.29
CA ASP A 87 -7.44 -6.99 6.02
C ASP A 87 -7.76 -7.16 7.51
N GLN A 88 -8.39 -6.15 8.14
CA GLN A 88 -8.85 -6.24 9.52
C GLN A 88 -9.89 -7.35 9.68
N LEU A 89 -10.92 -7.37 8.83
CA LEU A 89 -12.00 -8.35 8.91
C LEU A 89 -11.48 -9.77 8.63
N LYS A 90 -10.53 -9.92 7.71
CA LYS A 90 -9.84 -11.19 7.47
C LYS A 90 -9.06 -11.66 8.71
N GLY A 91 -8.37 -10.74 9.39
CA GLY A 91 -7.68 -11.05 10.64
C GLY A 91 -8.64 -11.50 11.75
N GLU A 92 -9.83 -10.88 11.85
CA GLU A 92 -10.87 -11.30 12.80
C GLU A 92 -11.42 -12.69 12.46
N ILE A 93 -11.69 -12.96 11.17
CA ILE A 93 -12.13 -14.29 10.71
C ILE A 93 -11.09 -15.35 11.10
N ASP A 94 -9.80 -15.11 10.84
CA ASP A 94 -8.73 -16.04 11.19
C ASP A 94 -8.64 -16.26 12.71
N ASN A 95 -8.84 -15.20 13.52
CA ASN A 95 -8.86 -15.31 14.97
C ASN A 95 -10.05 -16.14 15.48
N LEU A 96 -11.24 -15.88 14.95
CA LEU A 96 -12.47 -16.59 15.29
C LEU A 96 -12.38 -18.06 14.88
N GLN A 97 -11.84 -18.36 13.70
CA GLN A 97 -11.60 -19.72 13.25
C GLN A 97 -10.64 -20.47 14.20
N LYS A 98 -9.54 -19.85 14.63
CA LYS A 98 -8.63 -20.45 15.61
C LYS A 98 -9.32 -20.72 16.95
N LYS A 99 -10.13 -19.78 17.45
CA LYS A 99 -10.90 -19.97 18.69
C LYS A 99 -11.92 -21.10 18.57
N LEU A 100 -12.59 -21.20 17.43
CA LEU A 100 -13.55 -22.27 17.15
C LEU A 100 -12.86 -23.63 17.14
N LEU A 101 -11.74 -23.77 16.43
CA LEU A 101 -10.96 -25.00 16.39
C LEU A 101 -10.42 -25.40 17.77
N PHE A 102 -9.94 -24.44 18.55
CA PHE A 102 -9.50 -24.67 19.93
C PHE A 102 -10.64 -25.22 20.78
N MET A 103 -11.81 -24.58 20.72
CA MET A 103 -13.00 -24.99 21.48
C MET A 103 -13.50 -26.36 21.05
N GLU A 104 -13.58 -26.63 19.75
CA GLU A 104 -13.98 -27.93 19.19
C GLU A 104 -13.03 -29.06 19.64
N HIS A 105 -11.72 -28.80 19.64
CA HIS A 105 -10.73 -29.76 20.12
C HIS A 105 -10.96 -30.12 21.60
N HIS A 106 -11.14 -29.11 22.45
CA HIS A 106 -11.39 -29.33 23.88
C HIS A 106 -12.72 -30.04 24.14
N PHE A 107 -13.78 -29.72 23.40
CA PHE A 107 -15.06 -30.43 23.51
C PHE A 107 -14.94 -31.91 23.12
N LYS A 108 -14.19 -32.24 22.06
CA LYS A 108 -13.92 -33.64 21.68
C LYS A 108 -13.15 -34.40 22.76
N MET A 109 -12.33 -33.71 23.53
CA MET A 109 -11.57 -34.26 24.66
C MET A 109 -12.38 -34.31 25.97
N GLY A 110 -13.66 -33.93 25.95
CA GLY A 110 -14.56 -34.00 27.11
C GLY A 110 -14.50 -32.79 28.05
N TRP A 111 -13.81 -31.72 27.66
CA TRP A 111 -13.84 -30.47 28.43
C TRP A 111 -15.18 -29.76 28.24
N ARG A 112 -15.67 -29.09 29.28
CA ARG A 112 -16.86 -28.24 29.24
C ARG A 112 -16.45 -26.77 29.37
N HIS A 113 -16.99 -25.93 28.51
CA HIS A 113 -16.75 -24.49 28.56
C HIS A 113 -17.85 -23.81 29.36
N PHE A 114 -17.47 -22.99 30.33
CA PHE A 114 -18.40 -22.14 31.08
C PHE A 114 -17.75 -20.79 31.40
N GLY A 115 -18.46 -19.71 31.15
CA GLY A 115 -17.92 -18.36 31.27
C GLY A 115 -16.71 -18.16 30.35
N SER A 116 -15.54 -17.95 30.95
CA SER A 116 -14.26 -17.79 30.27
C SER A 116 -13.29 -18.97 30.48
N SER A 117 -13.77 -20.08 31.06
CA SER A 117 -12.94 -21.17 31.54
C SER A 117 -13.38 -22.52 30.97
N PHE A 118 -12.44 -23.47 30.92
CA PHE A 118 -12.70 -24.86 30.55
C PHE A 118 -12.54 -25.77 31.76
N TYR A 119 -13.46 -26.71 31.93
CA TYR A 119 -13.54 -27.61 33.07
C TYR A 119 -13.56 -29.05 32.59
N LEU A 120 -12.79 -29.92 33.23
CA LEU A 120 -12.81 -31.37 32.99
C LEU A 120 -13.23 -32.08 34.27
N PHE A 121 -14.33 -32.83 34.18
CA PHE A 121 -14.87 -33.55 35.34
C PHE A 121 -14.40 -35.00 35.29
N SER A 122 -13.76 -35.47 36.36
CA SER A 122 -13.40 -36.89 36.44
C SER A 122 -14.67 -37.72 36.63
N THR A 123 -14.78 -38.81 35.86
CA THR A 123 -15.82 -39.84 36.05
C THR A 123 -15.42 -40.89 37.09
N VAL A 124 -14.20 -40.78 37.64
CA VAL A 124 -13.61 -41.73 38.58
C VAL A 124 -13.30 -41.00 39.88
N GLU A 125 -13.73 -41.57 41.00
CA GLU A 125 -13.38 -41.07 42.32
C GLU A 125 -11.89 -41.24 42.59
N LYS A 126 -11.25 -40.18 43.07
CA LYS A 126 -9.81 -40.10 43.33
C LYS A 126 -9.56 -39.36 44.64
N THR A 127 -8.45 -39.67 45.29
CA THR A 127 -7.97 -38.86 46.41
C THR A 127 -7.60 -37.45 45.93
N TRP A 128 -7.62 -36.48 46.86
CA TRP A 128 -7.26 -35.09 46.56
C TRP A 128 -5.92 -34.96 45.83
N GLU A 129 -4.90 -35.65 46.31
CA GLU A 129 -3.54 -35.60 45.74
C GLU A 129 -3.48 -36.19 44.33
N GLN A 130 -4.20 -37.30 44.08
CA GLN A 130 -4.30 -37.91 42.75
C GLN A 130 -5.02 -37.00 41.76
N SER A 131 -6.14 -36.40 42.16
CA SER A 131 -6.87 -35.43 41.34
C SER A 131 -5.99 -34.24 40.97
N LYS A 132 -5.22 -33.73 41.94
CA LYS A 132 -4.29 -32.60 41.71
C LYS A 132 -3.20 -32.97 40.70
N GLN A 133 -2.60 -34.15 40.84
CA GLN A 133 -1.57 -34.63 39.90
C GLN A 133 -2.13 -34.82 38.49
N ASP A 134 -3.36 -35.32 38.35
CA ASP A 134 -3.98 -35.52 37.04
C ASP A 134 -4.36 -34.20 36.34
N CYS A 135 -4.83 -33.19 37.09
CA CYS A 135 -5.03 -31.84 36.56
C CYS A 135 -3.71 -31.26 36.02
N VAL A 136 -2.64 -31.32 36.81
CA VAL A 136 -1.32 -30.82 36.41
C VAL A 136 -0.79 -31.55 35.18
N ARG A 137 -0.95 -32.89 35.10
CA ARG A 137 -0.55 -33.68 33.92
C ARG A 137 -1.32 -33.26 32.68
N SER A 138 -2.55 -32.81 32.85
CA SER A 138 -3.43 -32.32 31.77
C SER A 138 -3.23 -30.83 31.47
N GLY A 139 -2.27 -30.16 32.13
CA GLY A 139 -1.98 -28.74 31.95
C GLY A 139 -3.02 -27.81 32.58
N ALA A 140 -3.74 -28.26 33.60
CA ALA A 140 -4.78 -27.51 34.28
C ALA A 140 -4.60 -27.51 35.80
N ASP A 141 -5.36 -26.65 36.48
CA ASP A 141 -5.39 -26.55 37.93
C ASP A 141 -6.61 -27.28 38.50
N LEU A 142 -6.42 -27.90 39.67
CA LEU A 142 -7.53 -28.50 40.40
C LEU A 142 -8.34 -27.39 41.07
N VAL A 143 -9.63 -27.31 40.71
CA VAL A 143 -10.57 -26.35 41.29
C VAL A 143 -11.57 -27.06 42.19
N ILE A 144 -11.92 -26.44 43.32
CA ILE A 144 -13.05 -26.86 44.15
C ILE A 144 -14.24 -26.01 43.72
N ILE A 145 -15.27 -26.67 43.22
CA ILE A 145 -16.54 -26.02 42.90
C ILE A 145 -17.31 -25.83 44.21
N ASP A 146 -17.44 -24.60 44.69
CA ASP A 146 -18.22 -24.25 45.89
C ASP A 146 -19.47 -23.41 45.61
N SER A 147 -19.65 -22.96 44.36
CA SER A 147 -20.71 -22.02 43.99
C SER A 147 -21.92 -22.71 43.38
N ARG A 148 -23.11 -22.13 43.62
CA ARG A 148 -24.39 -22.67 43.14
C ARG A 148 -24.48 -22.66 41.62
N GLU A 149 -23.87 -21.68 40.97
CA GLU A 149 -23.79 -21.51 39.52
C GLU A 149 -22.92 -22.61 38.87
N GLU A 150 -21.85 -23.03 39.52
CA GLU A 150 -21.00 -24.13 39.07
C GLU A 150 -21.59 -25.52 39.39
N GLN A 151 -22.50 -25.63 40.37
CA GLN A 151 -23.20 -26.88 40.70
C GLN A 151 -24.23 -27.27 39.62
N VAL A 152 -24.85 -26.28 38.96
CA VAL A 152 -25.72 -26.50 37.77
C VAL A 152 -24.91 -27.11 36.61
N LEU A 153 -23.60 -26.84 36.55
CA LEU A 153 -22.71 -27.49 35.57
C LEU A 153 -22.51 -28.97 35.85
N GLU A 154 -22.68 -29.46 37.07
CA GLU A 154 -22.62 -30.90 37.34
C GLU A 154 -23.95 -31.61 37.01
N GLU A 155 -25.09 -30.95 37.24
CA GLU A 155 -26.45 -31.51 37.07
C GLU A 155 -26.85 -31.78 35.62
N GLY A 156 -26.21 -31.14 34.62
CA GLY A 156 -26.37 -31.47 33.19
C GLY A 156 -25.76 -32.82 32.77
N ARG A 157 -25.58 -33.76 33.72
CA ARG A 157 -25.08 -35.13 33.53
C ARG A 157 -26.21 -36.17 33.54
N ALA A 158 -27.43 -35.81 33.94
CA ALA A 158 -28.59 -36.71 33.98
C ALA A 158 -29.30 -36.82 32.62
#